data_AF-A0A3D4GYQ1-F1
#
_entry.id   AF-A0A3D4GYQ1-F1
#
_cell.length_a   1.000
_cell.length_b   1.000
_cell.length_c   1.000
_cell.angle_alpha   90.00
_cell.angle_beta   90.00
_cell.angle_gamma   90.00
#
_symmetry.space_group_name_H-M   'P 1'
#
loop_
_entity.id
_entity.type
_entity.pdbx_description
1 polymer ?
#
loop_
_entity_poly.entity_id
_entity_poly.type
_entity_poly.pdbx_seq_one_letter_code
_entity_poly.pdbx_strand_id
1 'polypeptide(L)'
;MECENMYRVDIEAKLRGLGLKQSDTVLLHSSLSSLGYVDGGAETVIDSFLSILGEEGTLVVPTFGTLGVITEALRARSESVSSIHPRASVAAIGGKATEICRDHWKAETAHAQQTPYTRIADLGGYVCLLGVDQDRNTTLHAVEALLKLPYLNRTQEATFSTPEGDVSRSWPYFPGPHRDFIGLDKRLRDGGIVRVGRIGNAVVRLMKSRELIDALLVDGKVDPAFVLCGNPNCADCVRQQAAIQRQRIGNENFTLATSGLLAGRYIPQMSESCRSTGIDSIELDYIQGEPAQVIPRDRLSAAVSDLTADGCAVISFRASSVTEHATSLIESAAECGVPRVVFPLTEEAADLISSAAEHGVSISFFNVHLGSVSVYERLAKLKTPGQDINLTFSASNFAKAGEKPFLTSYNAKLKRFTDQLDLEDCTFDGTYTRLGMGNAEIKELVSILRCASFSGYMVLGAGNRTEGDLWASVEGFLHLLDSI
;
A
#
# COMPACT_ATOMS: atom_id res chain seq x y z
N MET A 1 11.04 -12.19 46.51
CA MET A 1 11.04 -13.10 45.34
C MET A 1 12.51 -13.44 45.12
N GLU A 2 12.95 -14.60 45.55
CA GLU A 2 14.35 -15.01 45.36
C GLU A 2 14.61 -15.07 43.85
N CYS A 3 15.64 -14.36 43.38
CA CYS A 3 16.11 -14.51 42.01
C CYS A 3 16.71 -15.91 41.90
N GLU A 4 15.95 -16.86 41.39
CA GLU A 4 16.43 -18.19 41.07
C GLU A 4 17.55 -18.03 40.02
N ASN A 5 18.79 -18.37 40.41
CA ASN A 5 19.92 -18.35 39.49
C ASN A 5 19.66 -19.35 38.37
N MET A 6 19.76 -18.91 37.11
CA MET A 6 19.54 -19.79 35.98
C MET A 6 20.86 -20.38 35.47
N TYR A 7 20.92 -21.70 35.43
CA TYR A 7 22.08 -22.44 34.95
C TYR A 7 21.80 -23.07 33.57
N ARG A 8 22.87 -23.55 32.93
CA ARG A 8 22.82 -24.20 31.61
C ARG A 8 21.76 -25.30 31.54
N VAL A 9 21.68 -26.15 32.56
CA VAL A 9 20.74 -27.30 32.62
C VAL A 9 19.28 -26.86 32.62
N ASP A 10 18.97 -25.71 33.23
CA ASP A 10 17.62 -25.17 33.30
C ASP A 10 17.18 -24.67 31.93
N ILE A 11 18.06 -23.92 31.26
CA ILE A 11 17.83 -23.42 29.89
C ILE A 11 17.64 -24.60 28.93
N GLU A 12 18.52 -25.61 29.02
CA GLU A 12 18.44 -26.80 28.16
C GLU A 12 17.12 -27.56 28.35
N ALA A 13 16.71 -27.80 29.61
CA ALA A 13 15.47 -28.51 29.91
C ALA A 13 14.24 -27.79 29.34
N LYS A 14 14.19 -26.45 29.47
CA LYS A 14 13.06 -25.65 28.94
C LYS A 14 13.04 -25.59 27.42
N LEU A 15 14.19 -25.45 26.76
CA LEU A 15 14.29 -25.48 25.29
C LEU A 15 13.87 -26.84 24.72
N ARG A 16 14.31 -27.94 25.34
CA ARG A 16 13.85 -29.29 24.97
C ARG A 16 12.35 -29.47 25.20
N GLY A 17 11.83 -28.93 26.29
CA GLY A 17 10.39 -28.92 26.58
C GLY A 17 9.55 -28.16 25.54
N LEU A 18 10.12 -27.11 24.92
CA LEU A 18 9.49 -26.41 23.79
C LEU A 18 9.55 -27.19 22.47
N GLY A 19 10.37 -28.24 22.42
CA GLY A 19 10.47 -29.17 21.31
C GLY A 19 11.73 -29.04 20.48
N LEU A 20 12.75 -28.32 20.97
CA LEU A 20 14.06 -28.26 20.32
C LEU A 20 14.84 -29.57 20.54
N LYS A 21 15.47 -30.09 19.49
CA LYS A 21 16.12 -31.40 19.45
C LYS A 21 17.50 -31.32 18.79
N GLN A 22 18.21 -32.44 18.86
CA GLN A 22 19.46 -32.64 18.13
C GLN A 22 19.24 -32.48 16.62
N SER A 23 20.24 -31.96 15.93
CA SER A 23 20.27 -31.68 14.49
C SER A 23 19.34 -30.56 14.01
N ASP A 24 18.64 -29.88 14.92
CA ASP A 24 17.82 -28.72 14.54
C ASP A 24 18.71 -27.53 14.11
N THR A 25 18.18 -26.70 13.20
CA THR A 25 18.74 -25.39 12.86
C THR A 25 17.88 -24.31 13.50
N VAL A 26 18.47 -23.30 14.16
CA VAL A 26 17.72 -22.26 14.88
C VAL A 26 18.25 -20.87 14.54
N LEU A 27 17.38 -20.00 14.02
CA LEU A 27 17.60 -18.56 14.01
C LEU A 27 17.16 -17.96 15.34
N LEU A 28 18.10 -17.43 16.12
CA LEU A 28 17.88 -16.87 17.45
C LEU A 28 17.85 -15.34 17.41
N HIS A 29 16.75 -14.78 17.89
CA HIS A 29 16.65 -13.39 18.33
C HIS A 29 16.51 -13.39 19.85
N SER A 30 17.29 -12.57 20.57
CA SER A 30 17.36 -12.70 22.02
C SER A 30 17.58 -11.40 22.78
N SER A 31 17.16 -11.40 24.05
CA SER A 31 17.51 -10.39 25.05
C SER A 31 18.01 -11.07 26.32
N LEU A 32 19.33 -11.03 26.58
CA LEU A 32 19.92 -11.66 27.78
C LEU A 32 19.27 -11.14 29.07
N SER A 33 19.05 -9.82 29.16
CA SER A 33 18.46 -9.18 30.34
C SER A 33 17.08 -9.72 30.71
N SER A 34 16.30 -10.18 29.72
CA SER A 34 14.95 -10.70 29.94
C SER A 34 14.91 -12.03 30.69
N LEU A 35 16.02 -12.77 30.71
CA LEU A 35 16.11 -14.08 31.35
C LEU A 35 16.19 -13.97 32.88
N GLY A 36 16.67 -12.84 33.40
CA GLY A 36 17.13 -12.70 34.78
C GLY A 36 18.64 -12.96 34.87
N TYR A 37 19.12 -13.34 36.06
CA TYR A 37 20.53 -13.71 36.24
C TYR A 37 20.80 -15.07 35.61
N VAL A 38 21.75 -15.12 34.67
CA VAL A 38 22.24 -16.34 34.04
C VAL A 38 23.69 -16.53 34.45
N ASP A 39 23.98 -17.64 35.12
CA ASP A 39 25.36 -17.98 35.47
C ASP A 39 26.17 -18.19 34.19
N GLY A 40 27.32 -17.52 34.05
CA GLY A 40 28.12 -17.49 32.82
C GLY A 40 27.57 -16.61 31.67
N GLY A 41 26.44 -15.93 31.87
CA GLY A 41 25.94 -14.89 30.97
C GLY A 41 25.59 -15.39 29.56
N ALA A 42 26.02 -14.65 28.53
CA ALA A 42 25.72 -14.93 27.13
C ALA A 42 26.28 -16.29 26.66
N GLU A 43 27.48 -16.65 27.10
CA GLU A 43 28.14 -17.90 26.73
C GLU A 43 27.32 -19.11 27.16
N THR A 44 26.76 -19.09 28.37
CA THR A 44 25.89 -20.16 28.86
C THR A 44 24.66 -20.34 27.99
N VAL A 45 24.05 -19.25 27.51
CA VAL A 45 22.90 -19.35 26.61
C VAL A 45 23.31 -19.99 25.27
N ILE A 46 24.41 -19.54 24.67
CA ILE A 46 24.92 -20.10 23.41
C ILE A 46 25.24 -21.59 23.58
N ASP A 47 25.95 -21.94 24.66
CA ASP A 47 26.34 -23.32 24.96
C ASP A 47 25.12 -24.21 25.19
N SER A 48 24.07 -23.72 25.87
CA SER A 48 22.81 -24.47 26.00
C SER A 48 22.20 -24.82 24.64
N PHE A 49 22.15 -23.87 23.70
CA PHE A 49 21.67 -24.16 22.35
C PHE A 49 22.59 -25.17 21.65
N LEU A 50 23.89 -24.91 21.56
CA LEU A 50 24.84 -25.79 20.86
C LEU A 50 24.85 -27.22 21.44
N SER A 51 24.72 -27.36 22.76
CA SER A 51 24.55 -28.64 23.48
C SER A 51 23.33 -29.43 23.02
N ILE A 52 22.18 -28.75 22.88
CA ILE A 52 20.93 -29.37 22.44
C ILE A 52 21.01 -29.80 20.98
N LEU A 53 21.53 -28.89 20.14
CA LEU A 53 21.59 -29.05 18.70
C LEU A 53 22.62 -30.10 18.28
N GLY A 54 23.71 -30.27 19.05
CA GLY A 54 24.81 -31.17 18.71
C GLY A 54 25.57 -30.73 17.46
N GLU A 55 26.56 -31.52 17.05
CA GLU A 55 27.46 -31.19 15.94
C GLU A 55 26.73 -31.02 14.59
N GLU A 56 25.68 -31.81 14.37
CA GLU A 56 24.85 -31.77 13.14
C GLU A 56 23.84 -30.62 13.12
N GLY A 57 23.50 -30.05 14.29
CA GLY A 57 22.59 -28.92 14.39
C GLY A 57 23.30 -27.60 14.14
N THR A 58 22.57 -26.49 14.09
CA THR A 58 23.17 -25.17 13.81
C THR A 58 22.44 -24.03 14.49
N LEU A 59 23.16 -23.22 15.24
CA LEU A 59 22.67 -21.98 15.83
C LEU A 59 23.04 -20.81 14.93
N VAL A 60 22.08 -19.94 14.63
CA VAL A 60 22.22 -18.78 13.75
C VAL A 60 21.74 -17.54 14.49
N VAL A 61 22.43 -16.41 14.34
CA VAL A 61 22.01 -15.10 14.86
C VAL A 61 22.14 -14.04 13.76
N PRO A 62 21.24 -13.05 13.67
CA PRO A 62 21.44 -11.89 12.82
C PRO A 62 22.62 -11.06 13.32
N THR A 63 23.41 -10.44 12.43
CA THR A 63 24.63 -9.68 12.78
C THR A 63 24.72 -8.31 12.10
N PHE A 64 23.60 -7.78 11.65
CA PHE A 64 23.51 -6.42 11.11
C PHE A 64 23.34 -5.41 12.26
N GLY A 65 24.26 -4.44 12.38
CA GLY A 65 24.20 -3.46 13.47
C GLY A 65 24.40 -4.07 14.86
N THR A 66 23.77 -3.49 15.88
CA THR A 66 23.90 -3.91 17.29
C THR A 66 22.65 -4.64 17.76
N LEU A 67 22.73 -5.96 17.92
CA LEU A 67 21.56 -6.83 18.16
C LEU A 67 21.57 -7.59 19.49
N GLY A 68 22.46 -7.19 20.40
CA GLY A 68 22.52 -7.71 21.77
C GLY A 68 23.74 -8.60 22.04
N VAL A 69 24.03 -8.79 23.32
CA VAL A 69 25.30 -9.42 23.77
C VAL A 69 25.43 -10.90 23.40
N ILE A 70 24.32 -11.64 23.27
CA ILE A 70 24.35 -13.05 22.85
C ILE A 70 24.78 -13.15 21.38
N THR A 71 24.26 -12.26 20.52
CA THR A 71 24.64 -12.18 19.11
C THR A 71 26.13 -11.89 18.96
N GLU A 72 26.63 -10.87 19.66
CA GLU A 72 28.05 -10.50 19.58
C GLU A 72 28.97 -11.59 20.11
N ALA A 73 28.59 -12.24 21.23
CA ALA A 73 29.33 -13.37 21.78
C ALA A 73 29.43 -14.54 20.78
N LEU A 74 28.31 -14.94 20.15
CA LEU A 74 28.32 -15.99 19.13
C LEU A 74 29.16 -15.62 17.91
N ARG A 75 29.04 -14.37 17.44
CA ARG A 75 29.82 -13.85 16.31
C ARG A 75 31.33 -13.86 16.60
N ALA A 76 31.73 -13.62 17.85
CA ALA A 76 33.12 -13.56 18.25
C ALA A 76 33.80 -14.93 18.41
N ARG A 77 33.03 -16.03 18.43
CA ARG A 77 33.60 -17.39 18.53
C ARG A 77 34.37 -17.77 17.26
N SER A 78 35.48 -18.48 17.43
CA SER A 78 36.40 -18.84 16.34
C SER A 78 35.78 -19.75 15.28
N GLU A 79 34.82 -20.58 15.68
CA GLU A 79 34.09 -21.53 14.85
C GLU A 79 32.88 -20.90 14.13
N SER A 80 32.63 -19.60 14.35
CA SER A 80 31.52 -18.87 13.75
C SER A 80 31.75 -18.58 12.27
N VAL A 81 30.77 -18.94 11.43
CA VAL A 81 30.75 -18.58 10.00
C VAL A 81 29.82 -17.39 9.82
N SER A 82 30.31 -16.32 9.21
CA SER A 82 29.50 -15.15 8.88
C SER A 82 29.13 -15.11 7.41
N SER A 83 27.88 -14.78 7.13
CA SER A 83 27.45 -14.42 5.78
C SER A 83 27.89 -13.00 5.43
N ILE A 84 28.10 -12.76 4.14
CA ILE A 84 28.52 -11.45 3.62
C ILE A 84 27.26 -10.74 3.09
N HIS A 85 26.76 -9.76 3.83
CA HIS A 85 25.71 -8.84 3.37
C HIS A 85 25.73 -7.57 4.24
N PRO A 86 25.79 -6.35 3.68
CA PRO A 86 26.01 -5.14 4.47
C PRO A 86 24.85 -4.76 5.40
N ARG A 87 23.64 -5.29 5.15
CA ARG A 87 22.40 -4.86 5.83
C ARG A 87 21.53 -5.99 6.41
N ALA A 88 21.95 -7.24 6.25
CA ALA A 88 21.14 -8.41 6.59
C ALA A 88 22.00 -9.64 6.93
N SER A 89 23.27 -9.42 7.29
CA SER A 89 24.17 -10.52 7.62
C SER A 89 23.66 -11.33 8.81
N VAL A 90 24.04 -12.60 8.82
CA VAL A 90 23.91 -13.54 9.94
C VAL A 90 25.27 -14.17 10.23
N ALA A 91 25.44 -14.67 11.45
CA ALA A 91 26.52 -15.57 11.85
C ALA A 91 25.94 -16.91 12.35
N ALA A 92 26.66 -18.00 12.14
CA ALA A 92 26.19 -19.34 12.48
C ALA A 92 27.32 -20.24 13.01
N ILE A 93 26.99 -21.15 13.92
CA ILE A 93 27.87 -22.21 14.44
C ILE A 93 27.14 -23.55 14.33
N GLY A 94 27.82 -24.57 13.78
CA GLY A 94 27.32 -25.94 13.66
C GLY A 94 27.40 -26.52 12.25
N GLY A 95 26.92 -27.75 12.06
CA GLY A 95 27.11 -28.55 10.85
C GLY A 95 26.59 -27.95 9.54
N LYS A 96 25.66 -26.99 9.60
CA LYS A 96 25.07 -26.28 8.44
C LYS A 96 25.49 -24.82 8.33
N ALA A 97 26.41 -24.33 9.17
CA ALA A 97 26.79 -22.92 9.22
C ALA A 97 27.27 -22.37 7.86
N THR A 98 28.15 -23.10 7.17
CA THR A 98 28.65 -22.74 5.83
C THR A 98 27.55 -22.74 4.78
N GLU A 99 26.66 -23.74 4.81
CA GLU A 99 25.54 -23.84 3.86
C GLU A 99 24.54 -22.69 4.02
N ILE A 100 24.25 -22.29 5.26
CA ILE A 100 23.35 -21.18 5.56
C ILE A 100 23.98 -19.84 5.15
N CYS A 101 25.27 -19.64 5.41
CA CYS A 101 25.93 -18.35 5.24
C CYS A 101 26.48 -18.08 3.83
N ARG A 102 26.67 -19.11 2.98
CA ARG A 102 27.32 -18.97 1.66
C ARG A 102 26.62 -17.96 0.76
N ASP A 103 27.39 -17.24 -0.06
CA ASP A 103 26.87 -16.47 -1.19
C ASP A 103 25.71 -15.50 -0.89
N HIS A 104 25.51 -15.05 0.36
CA HIS A 104 24.40 -14.15 0.70
C HIS A 104 24.47 -12.85 -0.13
N TRP A 105 25.68 -12.35 -0.36
CA TRP A 105 25.95 -11.20 -1.21
C TRP A 105 25.53 -11.37 -2.68
N LYS A 106 25.31 -12.61 -3.15
CA LYS A 106 24.84 -12.91 -4.52
C LYS A 106 23.32 -12.89 -4.63
N ALA A 107 22.58 -13.03 -3.53
CA ALA A 107 21.11 -13.06 -3.56
C ALA A 107 20.52 -11.78 -4.21
N GLU A 108 19.40 -11.95 -4.92
CA GLU A 108 18.69 -10.83 -5.57
C GLU A 108 18.12 -9.84 -4.55
N THR A 109 17.61 -10.36 -3.43
CA THR A 109 17.05 -9.58 -2.32
C THR A 109 17.85 -9.82 -1.04
N ALA A 110 17.62 -9.00 -0.02
CA ALA A 110 18.30 -9.13 1.27
C ALA A 110 17.71 -10.25 2.16
N HIS A 111 16.47 -10.68 1.93
CA HIS A 111 15.76 -11.60 2.85
C HIS A 111 15.03 -12.77 2.18
N ALA A 112 14.78 -12.75 0.86
CA ALA A 112 13.98 -13.77 0.18
C ALA A 112 14.84 -14.95 -0.33
N GLN A 113 14.57 -15.44 -1.55
CA GLN A 113 15.21 -16.64 -2.09
C GLN A 113 16.75 -16.56 -2.04
N GLN A 114 17.37 -17.70 -1.75
CA GLN A 114 18.84 -17.88 -1.69
C GLN A 114 19.53 -17.09 -0.57
N THR A 115 18.79 -16.54 0.38
CA THR A 115 19.33 -15.90 1.59
C THR A 115 19.37 -16.90 2.76
N PRO A 116 20.09 -16.59 3.85
CA PRO A 116 20.06 -17.40 5.08
C PRO A 116 18.64 -17.65 5.60
N TYR A 117 17.74 -16.66 5.48
CA TYR A 117 16.40 -16.72 6.05
C TYR A 117 15.53 -17.81 5.40
N THR A 118 15.55 -17.93 4.07
CA THR A 118 14.81 -19.00 3.38
C THR A 118 15.53 -20.35 3.49
N ARG A 119 16.87 -20.37 3.52
CA ARG A 119 17.63 -21.62 3.70
C ARG A 119 17.36 -22.29 5.04
N ILE A 120 17.20 -21.51 6.11
CA ILE A 120 16.79 -22.04 7.42
C ILE A 120 15.42 -22.71 7.31
N ALA A 121 14.50 -22.17 6.52
CA ALA A 121 13.21 -22.81 6.25
C ALA A 121 13.33 -24.05 5.36
N ASP A 122 14.20 -24.04 4.34
CA ASP A 122 14.49 -25.20 3.47
C ASP A 122 15.08 -26.37 4.27
N LEU A 123 15.90 -26.08 5.29
CA LEU A 123 16.48 -27.06 6.21
C LEU A 123 15.51 -27.53 7.32
N GLY A 124 14.24 -27.09 7.29
CA GLY A 124 13.26 -27.42 8.33
C GLY A 124 13.58 -26.81 9.69
N GLY A 125 14.36 -25.73 9.73
CA GLY A 125 14.79 -25.04 10.94
C GLY A 125 13.70 -24.23 11.62
N TYR A 126 14.08 -23.61 12.74
CA TYR A 126 13.22 -22.83 13.62
C TYR A 126 13.64 -21.36 13.65
N VAL A 127 12.68 -20.50 13.97
CA VAL A 127 12.93 -19.18 14.54
C VAL A 127 12.64 -19.25 16.03
N CYS A 128 13.56 -18.76 16.85
CA CYS A 128 13.43 -18.67 18.30
C CYS A 128 13.51 -17.20 18.72
N LEU A 129 12.45 -16.71 19.37
CA LEU A 129 12.41 -15.39 19.99
C LEU A 129 12.54 -15.58 21.50
N LEU A 130 13.73 -15.35 22.04
CA LEU A 130 14.09 -15.53 23.43
C LEU A 130 14.00 -14.20 24.17
N GLY A 131 12.84 -13.93 24.79
CA GLY A 131 12.62 -12.68 25.53
C GLY A 131 12.46 -11.45 24.64
N VAL A 132 12.11 -11.67 23.38
CA VAL A 132 11.71 -10.65 22.42
C VAL A 132 10.40 -11.08 21.74
N ASP A 133 9.72 -10.15 21.10
CA ASP A 133 8.49 -10.39 20.36
C ASP A 133 8.73 -10.42 18.84
N GLN A 134 7.64 -10.48 18.08
CA GLN A 134 7.67 -10.57 16.62
C GLN A 134 8.30 -9.33 15.96
N ASP A 135 8.40 -8.19 16.64
CA ASP A 135 9.06 -6.98 16.10
C ASP A 135 10.58 -7.17 15.92
N ARG A 136 11.15 -8.24 16.47
CA ARG A 136 12.54 -8.64 16.25
C ARG A 136 12.69 -9.81 15.28
N ASN A 137 11.60 -10.37 14.77
CA ASN A 137 11.62 -11.53 13.90
C ASN A 137 11.94 -11.16 12.44
N THR A 138 13.22 -11.25 12.06
CA THR A 138 13.67 -10.88 10.71
C THR A 138 13.14 -11.77 9.60
N THR A 139 12.66 -12.98 9.94
CA THR A 139 12.05 -13.89 8.95
C THR A 139 10.76 -13.29 8.37
N LEU A 140 10.09 -12.38 9.08
CA LEU A 140 8.90 -11.69 8.57
C LEU A 140 9.22 -10.80 7.35
N HIS A 141 10.42 -10.23 7.28
CA HIS A 141 10.89 -9.51 6.09
C HIS A 141 11.13 -10.41 4.88
N ALA A 142 11.44 -11.70 5.10
CA ALA A 142 11.51 -12.66 4.02
C ALA A 142 10.12 -12.85 3.37
N VAL A 143 9.05 -12.89 4.17
CA VAL A 143 7.67 -12.99 3.67
C VAL A 143 7.31 -11.76 2.84
N GLU A 144 7.55 -10.54 3.36
CA GLU A 144 7.30 -9.30 2.62
C GLU A 144 8.03 -9.32 1.26
N ALA A 145 9.32 -9.68 1.24
CA ALA A 145 10.15 -9.70 0.04
C ALA A 145 9.76 -10.82 -0.95
N LEU A 146 9.34 -11.98 -0.47
CA LEU A 146 8.81 -13.08 -1.29
C LEU A 146 7.51 -12.68 -2.01
N LEU A 147 6.66 -11.89 -1.36
CA LEU A 147 5.42 -11.34 -1.91
C LEU A 147 5.66 -10.14 -2.84
N LYS A 148 6.86 -9.56 -2.81
CA LYS A 148 7.20 -8.34 -3.58
C LYS A 148 6.24 -7.19 -3.30
N LEU A 149 5.92 -6.98 -2.01
CA LEU A 149 4.92 -5.99 -1.61
C LEU A 149 5.30 -4.58 -2.10
N PRO A 150 4.31 -3.78 -2.56
CA PRO A 150 4.55 -2.55 -3.32
C PRO A 150 5.21 -1.43 -2.50
N TYR A 151 5.09 -1.50 -1.18
CA TYR A 151 5.64 -0.51 -0.28
C TYR A 151 7.10 -0.77 0.11
N LEU A 152 7.70 -1.86 -0.38
CA LEU A 152 9.11 -2.17 -0.15
C LEU A 152 10.01 -1.37 -1.08
N ASN A 153 11.16 -0.94 -0.57
CA ASN A 153 12.04 -0.01 -1.26
C ASN A 153 13.25 -0.71 -1.86
N ARG A 154 13.94 -0.02 -2.78
CA ARG A 154 15.29 -0.40 -3.17
C ARG A 154 16.29 0.28 -2.24
N THR A 155 17.25 -0.46 -1.72
CA THR A 155 18.32 0.14 -0.91
C THR A 155 19.16 1.09 -1.74
N GLN A 156 19.83 2.03 -1.07
CA GLN A 156 20.99 2.69 -1.68
C GLN A 156 22.05 1.65 -2.04
N GLU A 157 22.79 1.92 -3.11
CA GLU A 157 23.93 1.10 -3.50
C GLU A 157 25.01 1.12 -2.41
N ALA A 158 25.65 -0.02 -2.16
CA ALA A 158 26.77 -0.14 -1.25
C ALA A 158 27.88 -0.98 -1.86
N THR A 159 29.12 -0.53 -1.67
CA THR A 159 30.34 -1.26 -2.03
C THR A 159 30.88 -2.00 -0.81
N PHE A 160 31.21 -3.28 -0.97
CA PHE A 160 31.72 -4.14 0.10
C PHE A 160 32.54 -5.32 -0.46
N SER A 161 33.41 -5.88 0.37
CA SER A 161 34.32 -6.96 -0.03
C SER A 161 33.69 -8.34 0.01
N THR A 162 34.02 -9.16 -0.99
CA THR A 162 33.58 -10.56 -1.12
C THR A 162 34.77 -11.46 -1.47
N PRO A 163 34.62 -12.80 -1.45
CA PRO A 163 35.68 -13.71 -1.89
C PRO A 163 36.04 -13.56 -3.38
N GLU A 164 35.16 -12.95 -4.18
CA GLU A 164 35.36 -12.70 -5.62
C GLU A 164 35.89 -11.28 -5.90
N GLY A 165 36.20 -10.51 -4.84
CA GLY A 165 36.60 -9.10 -4.92
C GLY A 165 35.53 -8.15 -4.40
N ASP A 166 35.78 -6.85 -4.51
CA ASP A 166 34.82 -5.83 -4.11
C ASP A 166 33.67 -5.75 -5.11
N VAL A 167 32.44 -5.64 -4.61
CA VAL A 167 31.22 -5.51 -5.42
C VAL A 167 30.39 -4.32 -4.95
N SER A 168 29.72 -3.64 -5.88
CA SER A 168 28.70 -2.63 -5.58
C SER A 168 27.32 -3.18 -5.91
N ARG A 169 26.40 -3.16 -4.94
CA ARG A 169 25.03 -3.66 -5.13
C ARG A 169 23.98 -2.83 -4.41
N SER A 170 22.77 -2.85 -4.95
CA SER A 170 21.53 -2.47 -4.28
C SER A 170 20.55 -3.65 -4.31
N TRP A 171 19.62 -3.69 -3.35
CA TRP A 171 18.63 -4.77 -3.23
C TRP A 171 17.22 -4.20 -3.33
N PRO A 172 16.37 -4.70 -4.25
CA PRO A 172 14.95 -4.38 -4.26
C PRO A 172 14.22 -5.10 -3.12
N TYR A 173 12.97 -4.69 -2.88
CA TYR A 173 12.08 -5.29 -1.88
C TYR A 173 12.67 -5.30 -0.47
N PHE A 174 13.46 -4.27 -0.13
CA PHE A 174 14.05 -4.11 1.17
C PHE A 174 13.00 -3.51 2.14
N PRO A 175 12.88 -4.06 3.37
CA PRO A 175 11.94 -3.57 4.34
C PRO A 175 12.21 -2.10 4.69
N GLY A 176 11.14 -1.31 4.74
CA GLY A 176 11.11 0.09 5.13
C GLY A 176 11.06 0.27 6.65
N PRO A 177 10.32 1.27 7.17
CA PRO A 177 10.27 1.58 8.60
C PRO A 177 9.22 0.73 9.36
N HIS A 178 8.35 1.32 10.18
CA HIS A 178 7.49 0.59 11.14
C HIS A 178 6.54 -0.48 10.52
N ARG A 179 6.33 -1.60 11.24
CA ARG A 179 5.31 -2.66 11.01
C ARG A 179 4.61 -3.02 12.30
N ASP A 180 3.41 -3.56 12.18
CA ASP A 180 2.72 -4.24 13.28
C ASP A 180 2.96 -5.76 13.25
N PHE A 181 4.22 -6.17 13.35
CA PHE A 181 4.55 -7.58 13.49
C PHE A 181 4.03 -8.17 14.81
N ILE A 182 3.87 -7.34 15.84
CA ILE A 182 3.29 -7.73 17.13
C ILE A 182 1.85 -8.23 16.93
N GLY A 183 1.07 -7.57 16.07
CA GLY A 183 -0.30 -7.96 15.72
C GLY A 183 -0.43 -9.39 15.19
N LEU A 184 0.62 -9.94 14.56
CA LEU A 184 0.63 -11.33 14.07
C LEU A 184 0.66 -12.37 15.20
N ASP A 185 1.16 -12.03 16.39
CA ASP A 185 1.44 -13.01 17.45
C ASP A 185 0.21 -13.81 17.85
N LYS A 186 -0.94 -13.15 18.06
CA LYS A 186 -2.18 -13.83 18.43
C LYS A 186 -2.62 -14.80 17.33
N ARG A 187 -2.63 -14.36 16.08
CA ARG A 187 -3.02 -15.19 14.92
C ARG A 187 -2.13 -16.42 14.79
N LEU A 188 -0.81 -16.24 14.92
CA LEU A 188 0.16 -17.33 14.80
C LEU A 188 0.06 -18.33 15.97
N ARG A 189 -0.27 -17.86 17.18
CA ARG A 189 -0.52 -18.74 18.34
C ARG A 189 -1.82 -19.52 18.18
N ASP A 190 -2.91 -18.85 17.81
CA ASP A 190 -4.22 -19.51 17.63
C ASP A 190 -4.18 -20.53 16.48
N GLY A 191 -3.36 -20.29 15.45
CA GLY A 191 -3.09 -21.24 14.36
C GLY A 191 -2.11 -22.37 14.70
N GLY A 192 -1.58 -22.42 15.92
CA GLY A 192 -0.64 -23.47 16.36
C GLY A 192 0.77 -23.39 15.78
N ILE A 193 1.11 -22.30 15.08
CA ILE A 193 2.43 -22.09 14.43
C ILE A 193 3.50 -21.72 15.46
N VAL A 194 3.10 -20.99 16.51
CA VAL A 194 3.99 -20.52 17.58
C VAL A 194 3.79 -21.34 18.84
N ARG A 195 4.85 -22.00 19.30
CA ARG A 195 4.92 -22.59 20.64
C ARG A 195 5.47 -21.57 21.61
N VAL A 196 4.80 -21.39 22.74
CA VAL A 196 5.19 -20.43 23.78
C VAL A 196 5.61 -21.15 25.05
N GLY A 197 6.72 -20.71 25.63
CA GLY A 197 7.20 -21.16 26.93
C GLY A 197 7.85 -20.04 27.72
N ARG A 198 8.49 -20.40 28.83
CA ARG A 198 9.26 -19.48 29.66
C ARG A 198 10.61 -20.08 30.05
N ILE A 199 11.63 -19.24 30.05
CA ILE A 199 12.98 -19.53 30.55
C ILE A 199 13.33 -18.38 31.50
N GLY A 200 13.41 -18.66 32.80
CA GLY A 200 13.42 -17.63 33.83
C GLY A 200 12.27 -16.63 33.63
N ASN A 201 12.62 -15.35 33.52
CA ASN A 201 11.64 -14.29 33.29
C ASN A 201 11.24 -14.12 31.82
N ALA A 202 11.99 -14.70 30.88
CA ALA A 202 11.79 -14.49 29.45
C ALA A 202 10.62 -15.32 28.92
N VAL A 203 9.74 -14.68 28.15
CA VAL A 203 8.80 -15.39 27.27
C VAL A 203 9.57 -15.87 26.06
N VAL A 204 9.41 -17.15 25.71
CA VAL A 204 10.11 -17.77 24.58
C VAL A 204 9.08 -18.21 23.55
N ARG A 205 9.31 -17.84 22.29
CA ARG A 205 8.51 -18.29 21.16
C ARG A 205 9.38 -19.15 20.25
N LEU A 206 8.94 -20.36 19.96
CA LEU A 206 9.59 -21.26 19.03
C LEU A 206 8.62 -21.61 17.90
N MET A 207 9.05 -21.42 16.67
CA MET A 207 8.22 -21.61 15.48
C MET A 207 9.04 -22.23 14.36
N LYS A 208 8.46 -23.17 13.61
CA LYS A 208 9.09 -23.73 12.41
C LYS A 208 9.14 -22.64 11.34
N SER A 209 10.31 -22.37 10.80
CA SER A 209 10.53 -21.26 9.86
C SER A 209 9.69 -21.42 8.59
N ARG A 210 9.59 -22.66 8.07
CA ARG A 210 8.74 -23.00 6.92
C ARG A 210 7.25 -22.73 7.19
N GLU A 211 6.73 -23.23 8.31
CA GLU A 211 5.32 -23.07 8.68
C GLU A 211 4.95 -21.59 8.86
N LEU A 212 5.83 -20.80 9.48
CA LEU A 212 5.67 -19.35 9.60
C LEU A 212 5.59 -18.66 8.24
N ILE A 213 6.56 -18.93 7.34
CA ILE A 213 6.61 -18.32 6.02
C ILE A 213 5.37 -18.71 5.22
N ASP A 214 5.05 -19.99 5.12
CA ASP A 214 3.94 -20.49 4.30
C ASP A 214 2.59 -19.91 4.77
N ALA A 215 2.37 -19.87 6.10
CA ALA A 215 1.13 -19.33 6.66
C ALA A 215 0.96 -17.83 6.42
N LEU A 216 2.05 -17.05 6.38
CA LEU A 216 2.00 -15.61 6.14
C LEU A 216 2.04 -15.26 4.64
N LEU A 217 2.59 -16.13 3.79
CA LEU A 217 2.44 -16.02 2.34
C LEU A 217 0.98 -16.18 1.91
N VAL A 218 0.20 -17.02 2.61
CA VAL A 218 -1.25 -17.12 2.39
C VAL A 218 -1.95 -15.83 2.78
N ASP A 219 -1.68 -15.31 3.99
CA ASP A 219 -2.28 -14.05 4.46
C ASP A 219 -1.94 -12.89 3.53
N GLY A 220 -0.67 -12.67 3.23
CA GLY A 220 -0.22 -11.52 2.45
C GLY A 220 -0.64 -11.55 0.98
N LYS A 221 -1.05 -12.72 0.45
CA LYS A 221 -1.69 -12.82 -0.88
C LYS A 221 -3.15 -12.37 -0.86
N VAL A 222 -3.85 -12.55 0.26
CA VAL A 222 -5.23 -12.11 0.46
C VAL A 222 -5.26 -10.64 0.85
N ASP A 223 -4.38 -10.24 1.78
CA ASP A 223 -4.28 -8.89 2.30
C ASP A 223 -2.80 -8.44 2.30
N PRO A 224 -2.36 -7.67 1.29
CA PRO A 224 -1.02 -7.10 1.24
C PRO A 224 -0.68 -6.18 2.44
N ALA A 225 -1.69 -5.72 3.19
CA ALA A 225 -1.55 -4.88 4.37
C ALA A 225 -1.48 -5.67 5.69
N PHE A 226 -1.42 -7.01 5.67
CA PHE A 226 -1.49 -7.89 6.85
C PHE A 226 -0.50 -7.59 8.01
N VAL A 227 0.53 -6.77 7.77
CA VAL A 227 1.55 -6.35 8.76
C VAL A 227 1.57 -4.84 9.01
N LEU A 228 0.59 -4.10 8.49
CA LEU A 228 0.43 -2.67 8.70
C LEU A 228 -0.60 -2.42 9.80
N CYS A 229 -0.34 -1.45 10.67
CA CYS A 229 -1.35 -1.06 11.67
C CYS A 229 -2.43 -0.19 11.02
N GLY A 230 -3.67 -0.31 11.51
CA GLY A 230 -4.78 0.57 11.13
C GLY A 230 -4.79 1.92 11.85
N ASN A 231 -3.68 2.34 12.47
CA ASN A 231 -3.60 3.63 13.17
C ASN A 231 -3.45 4.77 12.14
N PRO A 232 -4.42 5.67 11.99
CA PRO A 232 -4.36 6.77 11.01
C PRO A 232 -3.23 7.77 11.32
N ASN A 233 -2.68 7.76 12.54
CA ASN A 233 -1.57 8.61 12.94
C ASN A 233 -0.19 7.95 12.73
N CYS A 234 -0.13 6.73 12.21
CA CYS A 234 1.12 6.08 11.85
C CYS A 234 1.51 6.45 10.43
N ALA A 235 2.30 7.51 10.26
CA ALA A 235 2.72 8.02 8.96
C ALA A 235 3.37 6.95 8.06
N ASP A 236 4.09 5.99 8.66
CA ASP A 236 4.72 4.89 7.94
C ASP A 236 3.70 3.88 7.41
N CYS A 237 2.75 3.43 8.24
CA CYS A 237 1.73 2.48 7.78
C CYS A 237 0.75 3.13 6.81
N VAL A 238 0.39 4.41 6.99
CA VAL A 238 -0.43 5.17 6.04
C VAL A 238 0.23 5.23 4.66
N ARG A 239 1.52 5.59 4.60
CA ARG A 239 2.28 5.63 3.35
C ARG A 239 2.41 4.25 2.69
N GLN A 240 2.63 3.21 3.49
CA GLN A 240 2.72 1.84 2.99
C GLN A 240 1.36 1.36 2.44
N GLN A 241 0.24 1.70 3.10
CA GLN A 241 -1.11 1.42 2.60
C GLN A 241 -1.39 2.15 1.29
N ALA A 242 -1.03 3.43 1.20
CA ALA A 242 -1.18 4.23 -0.01
C ALA A 242 -0.45 3.59 -1.21
N ALA A 243 0.72 2.98 -0.99
CA ALA A 243 1.44 2.28 -2.05
C ALA A 243 0.72 1.00 -2.51
N ILE A 244 0.05 0.27 -1.60
CA ILE A 244 -0.81 -0.87 -1.94
C ILE A 244 -1.99 -0.41 -2.78
N GLN A 245 -2.71 0.62 -2.33
CA GLN A 245 -3.87 1.18 -3.02
C GLN A 245 -3.48 1.67 -4.42
N ARG A 246 -2.38 2.44 -4.53
CA ARG A 246 -1.85 2.92 -5.81
C ARG A 246 -1.54 1.77 -6.79
N GLN A 247 -0.89 0.70 -6.34
CA GLN A 247 -0.63 -0.46 -7.19
C GLN A 247 -1.94 -1.13 -7.63
N ARG A 248 -2.90 -1.29 -6.72
CA ARG A 248 -4.19 -1.91 -7.03
C ARG A 248 -4.96 -1.13 -8.09
N ILE A 249 -5.00 0.20 -7.98
CA ILE A 249 -5.63 1.12 -8.93
C ILE A 249 -4.87 1.08 -10.28
N GLY A 250 -3.55 1.09 -10.25
CA GLY A 250 -2.70 1.06 -11.45
C GLY A 250 -2.81 -0.21 -12.31
N ASN A 251 -3.48 -1.26 -11.81
CA ASN A 251 -3.83 -2.45 -12.60
C ASN A 251 -5.12 -2.29 -13.42
N GLU A 252 -5.84 -1.17 -13.26
CA GLU A 252 -7.05 -0.86 -14.03
C GLU A 252 -6.71 0.02 -15.25
N ASN A 253 -7.56 -0.02 -16.28
CA ASN A 253 -7.35 0.75 -17.51
C ASN A 253 -7.75 2.24 -17.37
N PHE A 254 -8.58 2.57 -16.37
CA PHE A 254 -9.06 3.92 -16.12
C PHE A 254 -8.15 4.68 -15.14
N THR A 255 -8.25 6.01 -15.14
CA THR A 255 -7.62 6.84 -14.11
C THR A 255 -8.62 7.12 -12.99
N LEU A 256 -8.32 6.68 -11.77
CA LEU A 256 -9.08 7.07 -10.59
C LEU A 256 -8.60 8.44 -10.11
N ALA A 257 -9.52 9.38 -9.92
CA ALA A 257 -9.23 10.69 -9.37
C ALA A 257 -10.26 11.06 -8.29
N THR A 258 -9.99 12.15 -7.59
CA THR A 258 -10.90 12.71 -6.58
C THR A 258 -11.26 14.15 -6.92
N SER A 259 -12.43 14.62 -6.48
CA SER A 259 -12.74 16.04 -6.50
C SER A 259 -11.92 16.80 -5.44
N GLY A 260 -11.58 18.05 -5.75
CA GLY A 260 -10.91 18.96 -4.81
C GLY A 260 -11.67 19.08 -3.50
N LEU A 261 -12.98 19.21 -3.58
CA LEU A 261 -13.86 19.31 -2.41
C LEU A 261 -13.78 18.10 -1.48
N LEU A 262 -13.65 16.88 -2.02
CA LEU A 262 -13.48 15.66 -1.23
C LEU A 262 -12.06 15.54 -0.67
N ALA A 263 -11.05 15.93 -1.45
CA ALA A 263 -9.66 15.84 -1.06
C ALA A 263 -9.31 16.77 0.12
N GLY A 264 -9.89 17.97 0.20
CA GLY A 264 -9.67 18.86 1.32
C GLY A 264 -10.12 20.29 1.07
N ARG A 265 -9.95 21.14 2.09
CA ARG A 265 -10.34 22.56 2.00
C ARG A 265 -9.25 23.44 1.40
N TYR A 266 -7.99 23.12 1.61
CA TYR A 266 -6.83 23.88 1.14
C TYR A 266 -5.79 22.95 0.51
N ILE A 267 -4.92 23.50 -0.34
CA ILE A 267 -3.99 22.71 -1.17
C ILE A 267 -3.13 21.73 -0.35
N PRO A 268 -2.43 22.14 0.73
CA PRO A 268 -1.69 21.19 1.57
C PRO A 268 -2.53 20.02 2.12
N GLN A 269 -3.80 20.25 2.45
CA GLN A 269 -4.69 19.18 2.91
C GLN A 269 -5.05 18.24 1.77
N MET A 270 -5.37 18.79 0.58
CA MET A 270 -5.66 17.99 -0.61
C MET A 270 -4.47 17.09 -0.96
N SER A 271 -3.25 17.66 -1.00
CA SER A 271 -2.00 16.93 -1.25
C SER A 271 -1.81 15.77 -0.26
N GLU A 272 -1.98 16.02 1.05
CA GLU A 272 -1.80 15.00 2.07
C GLU A 272 -2.87 13.91 2.00
N SER A 273 -4.13 14.27 1.77
CA SER A 273 -5.23 13.31 1.56
C SER A 273 -5.00 12.42 0.34
N CYS A 274 -4.59 13.00 -0.79
CA CYS A 274 -4.25 12.26 -2.01
C CYS A 274 -3.06 11.30 -1.76
N ARG A 275 -1.99 11.80 -1.14
CA ARG A 275 -0.78 11.01 -0.82
C ARG A 275 -1.08 9.85 0.11
N SER A 276 -1.89 10.08 1.14
CA SER A 276 -2.25 9.06 2.13
C SER A 276 -3.20 7.99 1.58
N THR A 277 -3.97 8.29 0.53
CA THR A 277 -4.93 7.34 -0.08
C THR A 277 -4.46 6.71 -1.39
N GLY A 278 -3.23 7.02 -1.82
CA GLY A 278 -2.67 6.48 -3.05
C GLY A 278 -3.30 7.06 -4.33
N ILE A 279 -4.00 8.19 -4.23
CA ILE A 279 -4.61 8.90 -5.37
C ILE A 279 -3.62 9.94 -5.88
N ASP A 280 -3.27 9.84 -7.17
CA ASP A 280 -2.28 10.73 -7.80
C ASP A 280 -2.94 11.70 -8.80
N SER A 281 -4.28 11.82 -8.78
CA SER A 281 -5.04 12.66 -9.72
C SER A 281 -6.23 13.35 -9.07
N ILE A 282 -6.44 14.62 -9.40
CA ILE A 282 -7.46 15.47 -8.80
C ILE A 282 -8.18 16.34 -9.85
N GLU A 283 -9.50 16.42 -9.72
CA GLU A 283 -10.36 17.36 -10.45
C GLU A 283 -10.65 18.55 -9.53
N LEU A 284 -10.14 19.74 -9.85
CA LEU A 284 -10.34 20.92 -9.02
C LEU A 284 -11.69 21.57 -9.31
N ASP A 285 -12.61 21.43 -8.34
CA ASP A 285 -13.96 22.01 -8.35
C ASP A 285 -14.11 23.16 -7.34
N TYR A 286 -13.51 23.05 -6.16
CA TYR A 286 -13.50 24.07 -5.12
C TYR A 286 -12.14 24.18 -4.44
N ILE A 287 -11.76 25.40 -4.05
CA ILE A 287 -10.61 25.66 -3.18
C ILE A 287 -11.05 26.66 -2.11
N GLN A 288 -10.85 26.32 -0.83
CA GLN A 288 -11.27 27.12 0.32
C GLN A 288 -12.78 27.45 0.37
N GLY A 289 -13.60 26.67 -0.33
CA GLY A 289 -15.05 26.89 -0.45
C GLY A 289 -15.44 27.82 -1.60
N GLU A 290 -14.47 28.33 -2.36
CA GLU A 290 -14.71 29.10 -3.59
C GLU A 290 -14.76 28.14 -4.79
N PRO A 291 -15.78 28.21 -5.67
CA PRO A 291 -15.81 27.45 -6.91
C PRO A 291 -14.62 27.77 -7.81
N ALA A 292 -14.03 26.77 -8.46
CA ALA A 292 -12.86 26.95 -9.33
C ALA A 292 -13.06 28.04 -10.38
N GLN A 293 -14.27 28.18 -10.93
CA GLN A 293 -14.56 29.19 -11.96
C GLN A 293 -14.45 30.65 -11.49
N VAL A 294 -14.53 30.95 -10.19
CA VAL A 294 -14.42 32.33 -9.69
C VAL A 294 -13.04 32.65 -9.10
N ILE A 295 -12.16 31.65 -9.02
CA ILE A 295 -10.83 31.84 -8.44
C ILE A 295 -9.93 32.58 -9.45
N PRO A 296 -9.18 33.62 -9.02
CA PRO A 296 -8.20 34.29 -9.86
C PRO A 296 -7.17 33.33 -10.47
N ARG A 297 -6.75 33.58 -11.71
CA ARG A 297 -5.87 32.66 -12.47
C ARG A 297 -4.54 32.39 -11.79
N ASP A 298 -3.95 33.41 -11.17
CA ASP A 298 -2.69 33.31 -10.44
C ASP A 298 -2.81 32.34 -9.25
N ARG A 299 -3.94 32.37 -8.55
CA ARG A 299 -4.26 31.40 -7.48
C ARG A 299 -4.49 29.99 -8.01
N LEU A 300 -5.18 29.82 -9.13
CA LEU A 300 -5.36 28.51 -9.77
C LEU A 300 -4.01 27.94 -10.23
N SER A 301 -3.16 28.77 -10.82
CA SER A 301 -1.81 28.39 -11.27
C SER A 301 -0.93 27.95 -10.10
N ALA A 302 -0.95 28.71 -8.99
CA ALA A 302 -0.25 28.31 -7.77
C ALA A 302 -0.77 26.96 -7.24
N ALA A 303 -2.10 26.77 -7.19
CA ALA A 303 -2.70 25.52 -6.75
C ALA A 303 -2.29 24.31 -7.61
N VAL A 304 -2.31 24.46 -8.95
CA VAL A 304 -1.86 23.41 -9.88
C VAL A 304 -0.38 23.09 -9.68
N SER A 305 0.46 24.12 -9.55
CA SER A 305 1.89 23.96 -9.30
C SER A 305 2.16 23.20 -8.00
N ASP A 306 1.51 23.59 -6.91
CA ASP A 306 1.71 22.97 -5.59
C ASP A 306 1.26 21.50 -5.58
N LEU A 307 0.07 21.19 -6.12
CA LEU A 307 -0.44 19.81 -6.21
C LEU A 307 0.47 18.93 -7.08
N THR A 308 0.92 19.46 -8.23
CA THR A 308 1.80 18.74 -9.14
C THR A 308 3.17 18.47 -8.50
N ALA A 309 3.73 19.45 -7.77
CA ALA A 309 4.97 19.29 -7.03
C ALA A 309 4.88 18.22 -5.93
N ASP A 310 3.69 18.06 -5.35
CA ASP A 310 3.38 17.01 -4.36
C ASP A 310 3.06 15.64 -4.97
N GLY A 311 3.07 15.51 -6.30
CA GLY A 311 2.82 14.27 -7.03
C GLY A 311 1.34 13.99 -7.33
N CYS A 312 0.46 14.99 -7.22
CA CYS A 312 -0.96 14.90 -7.56
C CYS A 312 -1.28 15.72 -8.81
N ALA A 313 -1.55 15.05 -9.93
CA ALA A 313 -1.84 15.70 -11.20
C ALA A 313 -3.25 16.31 -11.21
N VAL A 314 -3.36 17.58 -11.59
CA VAL A 314 -4.65 18.22 -11.84
C VAL A 314 -5.17 17.81 -13.22
N ILE A 315 -6.15 16.90 -13.26
CA ILE A 315 -6.68 16.32 -14.51
C ILE A 315 -7.73 17.19 -15.18
N SER A 316 -8.40 18.04 -14.41
CA SER A 316 -9.44 18.93 -14.91
C SER A 316 -9.75 20.06 -13.92
N PHE A 317 -10.27 21.16 -14.46
CA PHE A 317 -11.07 22.11 -13.68
C PHE A 317 -12.55 21.82 -13.91
N ARG A 318 -13.34 21.75 -12.83
CA ARG A 318 -14.81 21.60 -12.91
C ARG A 318 -15.50 22.87 -12.46
N ALA A 319 -16.42 23.36 -13.28
CA ALA A 319 -17.34 24.42 -12.92
C ALA A 319 -18.68 23.84 -12.43
N SER A 320 -19.23 24.41 -11.36
CA SER A 320 -20.56 24.04 -10.84
C SER A 320 -21.72 24.65 -11.65
N SER A 321 -21.45 25.71 -12.40
CA SER A 321 -22.39 26.42 -13.27
C SER A 321 -21.65 27.11 -14.42
N VAL A 322 -22.35 27.38 -15.52
CA VAL A 322 -21.85 28.30 -16.56
C VAL A 322 -22.16 29.73 -16.11
N THR A 323 -21.14 30.58 -16.06
CA THR A 323 -21.20 31.99 -15.63
C THR A 323 -20.36 32.85 -16.57
N GLU A 324 -20.32 34.17 -16.35
CA GLU A 324 -19.43 35.09 -17.05
C GLU A 324 -17.93 34.73 -16.94
N HIS A 325 -17.56 33.88 -15.97
CA HIS A 325 -16.18 33.43 -15.78
C HIS A 325 -15.80 32.16 -16.55
N ALA A 326 -16.72 31.54 -17.31
CA ALA A 326 -16.47 30.26 -17.96
C ALA A 326 -15.26 30.28 -18.91
N THR A 327 -15.14 31.33 -19.74
CA THR A 327 -13.97 31.52 -20.62
C THR A 327 -12.68 31.71 -19.82
N SER A 328 -12.72 32.46 -18.71
CA SER A 328 -11.55 32.65 -17.85
C SER A 328 -11.05 31.33 -17.23
N LEU A 329 -11.94 30.39 -16.95
CA LEU A 329 -11.55 29.05 -16.45
C LEU A 329 -10.86 28.22 -17.54
N ILE A 330 -11.33 28.31 -18.78
CA ILE A 330 -10.72 27.66 -19.94
C ILE A 330 -9.31 28.23 -20.20
N GLU A 331 -9.18 29.55 -20.21
CA GLU A 331 -7.88 30.24 -20.32
C GLU A 331 -6.93 29.79 -19.20
N SER A 332 -7.42 29.72 -17.95
CA SER A 332 -6.62 29.26 -16.81
C SER A 332 -6.15 27.81 -16.98
N ALA A 333 -7.01 26.92 -17.50
CA ALA A 333 -6.64 25.54 -17.75
C ALA A 333 -5.51 25.44 -18.78
N ALA A 334 -5.61 26.20 -19.88
CA ALA A 334 -4.57 26.27 -20.91
C ALA A 334 -3.24 26.82 -20.36
N GLU A 335 -3.29 27.94 -19.63
CA GLU A 335 -2.12 28.58 -19.01
C GLU A 335 -1.40 27.64 -18.03
N CYS A 336 -2.15 26.85 -17.27
CA CYS A 336 -1.61 25.94 -16.26
C CYS A 336 -1.25 24.55 -16.81
N GLY A 337 -1.51 24.28 -18.10
CA GLY A 337 -1.32 22.95 -18.69
C GLY A 337 -2.29 21.88 -18.19
N VAL A 338 -3.45 22.28 -17.67
CA VAL A 338 -4.53 21.35 -17.27
C VAL A 338 -5.27 20.91 -18.54
N PRO A 339 -5.37 19.60 -18.82
CA PRO A 339 -5.75 19.12 -20.15
C PRO A 339 -7.25 19.27 -20.46
N ARG A 340 -8.09 19.49 -19.45
CA ARG A 340 -9.54 19.41 -19.60
C ARG A 340 -10.30 20.39 -18.69
N VAL A 341 -11.45 20.83 -19.17
CA VAL A 341 -12.48 21.52 -18.37
C VAL A 341 -13.78 20.74 -18.37
N VAL A 342 -14.53 20.86 -17.27
CA VAL A 342 -15.81 20.18 -17.05
C VAL A 342 -16.89 21.20 -16.71
N PHE A 343 -17.95 21.23 -17.51
CA PHE A 343 -19.07 22.17 -17.35
C PHE A 343 -20.41 21.44 -17.33
N PRO A 344 -21.47 22.02 -16.73
CA PRO A 344 -22.81 21.48 -16.91
C PRO A 344 -23.26 21.67 -18.37
N LEU A 345 -23.99 20.70 -18.91
CA LEU A 345 -24.53 20.78 -20.26
C LEU A 345 -25.72 21.76 -20.32
N THR A 346 -25.50 22.95 -20.85
CA THR A 346 -26.50 24.02 -20.99
C THR A 346 -26.66 24.47 -22.44
N GLU A 347 -27.41 25.56 -22.69
CA GLU A 347 -27.57 26.12 -24.04
C GLU A 347 -26.28 26.81 -24.53
N GLU A 348 -25.43 27.27 -23.62
CA GLU A 348 -24.15 27.94 -23.87
C GLU A 348 -23.03 26.96 -24.29
N ALA A 349 -23.33 25.65 -24.38
CA ALA A 349 -22.32 24.63 -24.68
C ALA A 349 -21.58 24.88 -26.01
N ALA A 350 -22.24 25.44 -27.03
CA ALA A 350 -21.61 25.74 -28.31
C ALA A 350 -20.44 26.75 -28.18
N ASP A 351 -20.63 27.81 -27.39
CA ASP A 351 -19.63 28.84 -27.17
C ASP A 351 -18.45 28.30 -26.35
N LEU A 352 -18.73 27.46 -25.35
CA LEU A 352 -17.70 26.81 -24.53
C LEU A 352 -16.83 25.86 -25.34
N ILE A 353 -17.42 25.09 -26.28
CA ILE A 353 -16.62 24.19 -27.13
C ILE A 353 -15.72 24.99 -28.07
N SER A 354 -16.24 26.08 -28.66
CA SER A 354 -15.43 26.97 -29.50
C SER A 354 -14.26 27.56 -28.70
N SER A 355 -14.53 28.08 -27.50
CA SER A 355 -13.51 28.65 -26.61
C SER A 355 -12.47 27.60 -26.19
N ALA A 356 -12.88 26.39 -25.82
CA ALA A 356 -11.97 25.31 -25.44
C ALA A 356 -11.06 24.90 -26.61
N ALA A 357 -11.62 24.81 -27.83
CA ALA A 357 -10.85 24.50 -29.03
C ALA A 357 -9.82 25.59 -29.39
N GLU A 358 -10.18 26.87 -29.24
CA GLU A 358 -9.27 28.01 -29.45
C GLU A 358 -8.06 27.97 -28.51
N HIS A 359 -8.24 27.46 -27.28
CA HIS A 359 -7.21 27.38 -26.26
C HIS A 359 -6.53 26.00 -26.18
N GLY A 360 -6.90 25.05 -27.05
CA GLY A 360 -6.32 23.70 -27.07
C GLY A 360 -6.64 22.86 -25.83
N VAL A 361 -7.77 23.11 -25.16
CA VAL A 361 -8.22 22.41 -23.96
C VAL A 361 -9.37 21.47 -24.31
N SER A 362 -9.36 20.25 -23.78
CA SER A 362 -10.49 19.33 -23.98
C SER A 362 -11.69 19.75 -23.13
N ILE A 363 -12.90 19.54 -23.63
CA ILE A 363 -14.12 19.88 -22.90
C ILE A 363 -15.01 18.65 -22.71
N SER A 364 -15.50 18.49 -21.48
CA SER A 364 -16.48 17.46 -21.13
C SER A 364 -17.66 18.10 -20.41
N PHE A 365 -18.85 17.55 -20.66
CA PHE A 365 -20.09 18.07 -20.06
C PHE A 365 -20.73 17.05 -19.14
N PHE A 366 -21.31 17.48 -18.02
CA PHE A 366 -22.17 16.63 -17.19
C PHE A 366 -23.65 17.02 -17.31
N ASN A 367 -24.53 16.03 -17.19
CA ASN A 367 -25.97 16.24 -17.24
C ASN A 367 -26.47 16.91 -15.95
N VAL A 368 -27.30 17.95 -16.08
CA VAL A 368 -27.97 18.62 -14.96
C VAL A 368 -29.48 18.57 -15.18
N HIS A 369 -30.18 17.69 -14.47
CA HIS A 369 -31.62 17.46 -14.62
C HIS A 369 -32.08 17.09 -16.05
N LEU A 370 -31.16 16.70 -16.93
CA LEU A 370 -31.46 16.25 -18.30
C LEU A 370 -31.49 14.72 -18.36
N GLY A 371 -32.55 14.18 -18.96
CA GLY A 371 -32.62 12.77 -19.35
C GLY A 371 -31.68 12.46 -20.51
N SER A 372 -31.32 11.18 -20.65
CA SER A 372 -30.29 10.70 -21.58
C SER A 372 -30.57 10.99 -23.05
N VAL A 373 -31.84 10.94 -23.47
CA VAL A 373 -32.26 11.30 -24.84
C VAL A 373 -31.94 12.77 -25.13
N SER A 374 -32.28 13.68 -24.21
CA SER A 374 -32.01 15.11 -24.35
C SER A 374 -30.52 15.41 -24.36
N VAL A 375 -29.73 14.74 -23.51
CA VAL A 375 -28.27 14.84 -23.51
C VAL A 375 -27.71 14.40 -24.86
N TYR A 376 -28.11 13.22 -25.37
CA TYR A 376 -27.65 12.72 -26.65
C TYR A 376 -27.98 13.67 -27.80
N GLU A 377 -29.22 14.16 -27.88
CA GLU A 377 -29.64 15.07 -28.94
C GLU A 377 -28.84 16.38 -28.94
N ARG A 378 -28.54 16.93 -27.75
CA ARG A 378 -27.72 18.14 -27.63
C ARG A 378 -26.28 17.87 -28.09
N LEU A 379 -25.63 16.84 -27.56
CA LEU A 379 -24.25 16.51 -27.93
C LEU A 379 -24.12 16.16 -29.42
N ALA A 380 -25.08 15.42 -29.98
CA ALA A 380 -25.09 15.05 -31.39
C ALA A 380 -25.25 16.26 -32.33
N LYS A 381 -26.02 17.29 -31.91
CA LYS A 381 -26.16 18.56 -32.66
C LYS A 381 -24.87 19.39 -32.61
N LEU A 382 -24.16 19.35 -31.49
CA LEU A 382 -22.92 20.12 -31.28
C LEU A 382 -21.69 19.44 -31.89
N LYS A 383 -21.71 18.11 -32.06
CA LYS A 383 -20.57 17.36 -32.61
C LYS A 383 -20.32 17.71 -34.08
N THR A 384 -19.18 18.35 -34.36
CA THR A 384 -18.65 18.49 -35.72
C THR A 384 -17.40 17.60 -35.94
N PRO A 385 -17.04 17.24 -37.19
CA PRO A 385 -15.84 16.44 -37.46
C PRO A 385 -14.56 17.12 -36.95
N GLY A 386 -13.75 16.40 -36.17
CA GLY A 386 -12.49 16.90 -35.63
C GLY A 386 -12.61 17.76 -34.35
N GLN A 387 -13.83 18.02 -33.86
CA GLN A 387 -14.07 18.76 -32.62
C GLN A 387 -14.21 17.80 -31.44
N ASP A 388 -13.42 18.01 -30.39
CA ASP A 388 -13.57 17.28 -29.13
C ASP A 388 -14.78 17.77 -28.35
N ILE A 389 -15.65 16.83 -27.99
CA ILE A 389 -16.83 17.07 -27.15
C ILE A 389 -17.10 15.75 -26.44
N ASN A 390 -17.01 15.80 -25.12
CA ASN A 390 -17.10 14.63 -24.27
C ASN A 390 -18.21 14.75 -23.24
N LEU A 391 -18.51 13.65 -22.58
CA LEU A 391 -19.53 13.50 -21.56
C LEU A 391 -18.91 12.95 -20.27
N THR A 392 -19.02 13.74 -19.21
CA THR A 392 -18.87 13.32 -17.84
C THR A 392 -20.21 12.72 -17.40
N PHE A 393 -20.27 11.39 -17.35
CA PHE A 393 -21.49 10.65 -17.06
C PHE A 393 -21.78 10.72 -15.54
N SER A 394 -22.69 11.61 -15.14
CA SER A 394 -23.20 11.66 -13.76
C SER A 394 -24.42 10.75 -13.64
N ALA A 395 -24.17 9.55 -13.12
CA ALA A 395 -25.20 8.54 -12.93
C ALA A 395 -26.28 9.00 -11.94
N SER A 396 -25.88 9.66 -10.85
CA SER A 396 -26.84 10.25 -9.90
C SER A 396 -27.73 11.31 -10.53
N ASN A 397 -27.24 12.11 -11.49
CA ASN A 397 -28.09 13.09 -12.16
C ASN A 397 -29.09 12.46 -13.14
N PHE A 398 -28.77 11.31 -13.75
CA PHE A 398 -29.74 10.53 -14.51
C PHE A 398 -30.79 9.87 -13.59
N ALA A 399 -30.37 9.36 -12.43
CA ALA A 399 -31.29 8.84 -11.42
C ALA A 399 -32.27 9.92 -10.94
N LYS A 400 -31.78 11.14 -10.65
CA LYS A 400 -32.65 12.30 -10.30
C LYS A 400 -33.60 12.70 -11.43
N ALA A 401 -33.26 12.39 -12.68
CA ALA A 401 -34.14 12.57 -13.84
C ALA A 401 -35.17 11.44 -14.01
N GLY A 402 -35.23 10.49 -13.07
CA GLY A 402 -36.14 9.34 -13.11
C GLY A 402 -35.69 8.20 -14.03
N GLU A 403 -34.45 8.22 -14.50
CA GLU A 403 -33.89 7.17 -15.36
C GLU A 403 -33.14 6.12 -14.54
N LYS A 404 -32.99 4.93 -15.13
CA LYS A 404 -32.06 3.90 -14.64
C LYS A 404 -30.74 4.08 -15.39
N PRO A 405 -29.66 4.58 -14.74
CA PRO A 405 -28.50 5.05 -15.47
C PRO A 405 -27.78 3.97 -16.30
N PHE A 406 -27.65 2.75 -15.79
CA PHE A 406 -27.06 1.63 -16.55
C PHE A 406 -28.05 1.07 -17.57
N LEU A 407 -29.27 0.76 -17.16
CA LEU A 407 -30.24 0.06 -18.03
C LEU A 407 -30.73 0.94 -19.18
N THR A 408 -30.91 2.23 -18.94
CA THR A 408 -31.48 3.19 -19.89
C THR A 408 -30.44 4.18 -20.38
N SER A 409 -29.86 4.99 -19.50
CA SER A 409 -29.09 6.19 -19.90
C SER A 409 -27.79 5.83 -20.63
N TYR A 410 -27.03 4.86 -20.13
CA TYR A 410 -25.77 4.39 -20.73
C TYR A 410 -25.98 3.80 -22.13
N ASN A 411 -27.14 3.15 -22.34
CA ASN A 411 -27.52 2.55 -23.63
C ASN A 411 -28.10 3.56 -24.63
N ALA A 412 -28.36 4.81 -24.23
CA ALA A 412 -28.88 5.88 -25.08
C ALA A 412 -27.83 6.48 -26.02
N LYS A 413 -26.92 5.64 -26.56
CA LYS A 413 -25.80 6.03 -27.45
C LYS A 413 -24.79 7.00 -26.82
N LEU A 414 -24.86 7.25 -25.51
CA LEU A 414 -24.00 8.17 -24.77
C LEU A 414 -22.57 7.64 -24.59
N LYS A 415 -22.38 6.31 -24.56
CA LYS A 415 -21.07 5.66 -24.41
C LYS A 415 -19.97 6.24 -25.30
N ARG A 416 -20.31 6.65 -26.54
CA ARG A 416 -19.33 7.20 -27.51
C ARG A 416 -18.76 8.56 -27.13
N PHE A 417 -19.44 9.29 -26.24
CA PHE A 417 -19.02 10.59 -25.74
C PHE A 417 -18.41 10.48 -24.34
N THR A 418 -18.67 9.39 -23.63
CA THR A 418 -18.25 9.23 -22.23
C THR A 418 -16.74 9.17 -22.10
N ASP A 419 -16.15 10.16 -21.44
CA ASP A 419 -14.73 10.22 -21.06
C ASP A 419 -14.51 10.20 -19.54
N GLN A 420 -15.58 10.39 -18.76
CA GLN A 420 -15.57 10.29 -17.31
C GLN A 420 -16.84 9.64 -16.77
N LEU A 421 -16.71 8.88 -15.68
CA LEU A 421 -17.81 8.49 -14.78
C LEU A 421 -17.64 9.22 -13.45
N ASP A 422 -18.65 9.97 -13.01
CA ASP A 422 -18.68 10.50 -11.64
C ASP A 422 -19.08 9.35 -10.69
N LEU A 423 -18.23 9.05 -9.71
CA LEU A 423 -18.45 8.00 -8.72
C LEU A 423 -19.26 8.56 -7.55
N GLU A 424 -20.57 8.58 -7.74
CA GLU A 424 -21.58 9.04 -6.78
C GLU A 424 -22.83 8.15 -6.84
N ASP A 425 -23.50 7.95 -5.71
CA ASP A 425 -24.77 7.19 -5.67
C ASP A 425 -25.84 7.94 -4.87
N CYS A 426 -27.09 7.77 -5.27
CA CYS A 426 -28.22 8.41 -4.63
C CYS A 426 -29.53 7.67 -4.89
N THR A 427 -30.52 7.86 -4.03
CA THR A 427 -31.91 7.49 -4.32
C THR A 427 -32.51 8.40 -5.40
N PHE A 428 -33.66 8.02 -5.97
CA PHE A 428 -34.35 8.80 -7.01
C PHE A 428 -34.69 10.25 -6.62
N ASP A 429 -34.94 10.52 -5.33
CA ASP A 429 -35.16 11.88 -4.81
C ASP A 429 -33.85 12.69 -4.64
N GLY A 430 -32.71 12.07 -4.95
CA GLY A 430 -31.40 12.66 -4.78
C GLY A 430 -30.88 12.59 -3.35
N THR A 431 -31.39 11.75 -2.45
CA THR A 431 -30.71 11.51 -1.17
C THR A 431 -29.42 10.71 -1.42
N TYR A 432 -28.30 11.17 -0.88
CA TYR A 432 -27.01 10.47 -1.02
C TYR A 432 -27.07 9.06 -0.44
N THR A 433 -26.35 8.13 -1.07
CA THR A 433 -26.08 6.79 -0.56
C THR A 433 -24.63 6.39 -0.81
N ARG A 434 -24.10 5.42 -0.05
CA ARG A 434 -22.82 4.79 -0.39
C ARG A 434 -22.88 4.16 -1.79
N LEU A 435 -21.72 4.03 -2.44
CA LEU A 435 -21.62 3.47 -3.79
C LEU A 435 -22.24 2.07 -3.85
N GLY A 436 -23.16 1.86 -4.79
CA GLY A 436 -23.88 0.59 -4.99
C GLY A 436 -25.10 0.38 -4.08
N MET A 437 -25.46 1.38 -3.27
CA MET A 437 -26.59 1.31 -2.33
C MET A 437 -27.79 2.18 -2.75
N GLY A 438 -27.69 2.91 -3.85
CA GLY A 438 -28.73 3.79 -4.36
C GLY A 438 -29.34 3.33 -5.68
N ASN A 439 -29.83 4.29 -6.45
CA ASN A 439 -30.47 4.11 -7.75
C ASN A 439 -29.58 4.56 -8.91
N ALA A 440 -28.32 4.93 -8.66
CA ALA A 440 -27.41 5.35 -9.72
C ALA A 440 -26.81 4.17 -10.53
N GLU A 441 -26.99 2.91 -10.09
CA GLU A 441 -26.47 1.70 -10.75
C GLU A 441 -24.93 1.75 -10.95
N ILE A 442 -24.20 2.35 -9.99
CA ILE A 442 -22.75 2.54 -10.06
C ILE A 442 -22.01 1.21 -10.19
N LYS A 443 -22.44 0.17 -9.46
CA LYS A 443 -21.79 -1.14 -9.52
C LYS A 443 -21.79 -1.71 -10.94
N GLU A 444 -22.95 -1.64 -11.60
CA GLU A 444 -23.15 -2.11 -12.97
C GLU A 444 -22.37 -1.25 -13.98
N LEU A 445 -22.35 0.08 -13.79
CA LEU A 445 -21.60 1.00 -14.64
C LEU A 445 -20.09 0.77 -14.57
N VAL A 446 -19.53 0.64 -13.36
CA VAL A 446 -18.09 0.35 -13.18
C VAL A 446 -17.76 -1.01 -13.81
N SER A 447 -18.59 -2.04 -13.59
CA SER A 447 -18.40 -3.37 -14.17
C SER A 447 -18.37 -3.34 -15.71
N ILE A 448 -19.37 -2.72 -16.35
CA ILE A 448 -19.42 -2.69 -17.82
C ILE A 448 -18.31 -1.85 -18.45
N LEU A 449 -17.90 -0.76 -17.78
CA LEU A 449 -16.80 0.10 -18.26
C LEU A 449 -15.45 -0.63 -18.20
N ARG A 450 -15.20 -1.38 -17.12
CA ARG A 450 -14.00 -2.25 -17.01
C ARG A 450 -13.98 -3.30 -18.12
N CYS A 451 -15.09 -4.00 -18.35
CA CYS A 451 -15.20 -4.98 -19.44
C CYS A 451 -14.98 -4.34 -20.82
N ALA A 452 -15.35 -3.08 -20.99
CA ALA A 452 -15.16 -2.33 -22.22
C ALA A 452 -13.75 -1.72 -22.36
N SER A 453 -12.83 -2.01 -21.43
CA SER A 453 -11.48 -1.41 -21.38
C SER A 453 -11.52 0.12 -21.38
N PHE A 454 -12.47 0.70 -20.65
CA PHE A 454 -12.60 2.15 -20.50
C PHE A 454 -11.30 2.74 -19.93
N SER A 455 -10.75 3.74 -20.64
CA SER A 455 -9.48 4.40 -20.29
C SER A 455 -9.65 5.87 -19.89
N GLY A 456 -10.88 6.28 -19.61
CA GLY A 456 -11.19 7.62 -19.14
C GLY A 456 -11.03 7.76 -17.62
N TYR A 457 -11.71 8.75 -17.05
CA TYR A 457 -11.63 9.07 -15.63
C TYR A 457 -12.78 8.45 -14.84
N MET A 458 -12.50 8.03 -13.62
CA MET A 458 -13.53 7.77 -12.61
C MET A 458 -13.25 8.71 -11.44
N VAL A 459 -14.18 9.62 -11.11
CA VAL A 459 -13.92 10.70 -10.14
C VAL A 459 -14.77 10.53 -8.89
N LEU A 460 -14.11 10.32 -7.75
CA LEU A 460 -14.74 10.26 -6.43
C LEU A 460 -15.17 11.65 -5.96
N GLY A 461 -16.43 11.78 -5.56
CA GLY A 461 -16.96 13.01 -4.96
C GLY A 461 -17.19 14.17 -5.92
N ALA A 462 -17.14 13.92 -7.23
CA ALA A 462 -17.66 14.85 -8.22
C ALA A 462 -19.17 15.06 -7.96
N GLY A 463 -19.59 16.31 -7.72
CA GLY A 463 -21.01 16.62 -7.44
C GLY A 463 -21.40 16.82 -5.97
N ASN A 464 -20.43 16.94 -5.05
CA ASN A 464 -20.61 17.41 -3.66
C ASN A 464 -21.27 16.41 -2.69
N ARG A 465 -21.23 15.10 -2.97
CA ARG A 465 -21.94 14.10 -2.13
C ARG A 465 -21.10 12.85 -1.87
N THR A 466 -20.36 12.87 -0.76
CA THR A 466 -19.72 11.68 -0.19
C THR A 466 -19.86 11.72 1.33
N GLU A 467 -20.09 10.55 1.92
CA GLU A 467 -20.04 10.35 3.37
C GLU A 467 -18.60 10.08 3.78
N GLY A 468 -18.11 10.79 4.79
CA GLY A 468 -16.75 10.63 5.28
C GLY A 468 -15.71 11.45 4.51
N ASP A 469 -14.45 11.06 4.65
CA ASP A 469 -13.30 11.69 4.00
C ASP A 469 -12.88 10.93 2.73
N LEU A 470 -11.79 11.38 2.10
CA LEU A 470 -11.23 10.72 0.93
C LEU A 470 -10.82 9.27 1.22
N TRP A 471 -10.31 8.97 2.42
CA TRP A 471 -9.89 7.62 2.79
C TRP A 471 -11.06 6.65 2.76
N ALA A 472 -12.16 6.97 3.44
CA ALA A 472 -13.36 6.14 3.44
C ALA A 472 -13.94 5.97 2.01
N SER A 473 -13.85 7.01 1.19
CA SER A 473 -14.33 6.98 -0.19
C SER A 473 -13.49 6.05 -1.09
N VAL A 474 -12.17 6.10 -0.96
CA VAL A 474 -11.24 5.21 -1.70
C VAL A 474 -11.41 3.77 -1.23
N GLU A 475 -11.47 3.51 0.07
CA GLU A 475 -11.70 2.17 0.61
C GLU A 475 -13.04 1.59 0.13
N GLY A 476 -14.12 2.38 0.21
CA GLY A 476 -15.43 1.98 -0.28
C GLY A 476 -15.46 1.65 -1.77
N PHE A 477 -14.75 2.45 -2.60
CA PHE A 477 -14.64 2.19 -4.03
C PHE A 477 -13.81 0.94 -4.33
N LEU A 478 -12.66 0.74 -3.66
CA LEU A 478 -11.85 -0.46 -3.84
C LEU A 478 -12.60 -1.73 -3.44
N HIS A 479 -13.36 -1.68 -2.34
CA HIS A 479 -14.23 -2.80 -1.95
C HIS A 479 -15.32 -3.09 -3.00
N LEU A 480 -15.94 -2.04 -3.57
CA LEU A 480 -16.88 -2.21 -4.68
C LEU A 480 -16.17 -2.85 -5.89
N LEU A 481 -14.99 -2.35 -6.25
CA LEU A 481 -14.18 -2.79 -7.38
C LEU A 481 -13.74 -4.25 -7.27
N ASP A 482 -13.38 -4.72 -6.07
CA ASP A 482 -12.98 -6.10 -5.83
C ASP A 482 -14.18 -7.06 -5.75
N SER A 483 -15.40 -6.53 -5.62
CA SER A 483 -16.65 -7.32 -5.62
C SER A 483 -17.25 -7.58 -7.01
N ILE A 484 -16.65 -7.02 -8.07
CA ILE A 484 -17.09 -7.12 -9.47
C ILE A 484 -16.01 -7.74 -10.35
#